data_AF-A0A835HE87-F1
#
_entry.id   AF-A0A835HE87-F1
#
_cell.length_a   1.000
_cell.length_b   1.000
_cell.length_c   1.000
_cell.angle_alpha   90.00
_cell.angle_beta   90.00
_cell.angle_gamma   90.00
#
_symmetry.space_group_name_H-M   'P 1'
#
loop_
_entity.id
_entity.type
_entity.pdbx_description
1 polymer ?
#
loop_
_entity_poly.entity_id
_entity_poly.type
_entity_poly.pdbx_seq_one_letter_code
_entity_poly.pdbx_strand_id
1 'polypeptide(L)'
;MCEGVCECHLYEFAGIPCAHILKVVSKLDVYEIPKCFINERWLKRANRFRRVDKEGSLCQEQVDAMNLSYLCQEATKWVCVASQTLVSYKVSLDGLRELGTKVS
;
A
#
# COMPACT_ATOMS: atom_id res chain seq x y z
N MET A 1 22.77 -2.16 -21.13
CA MET A 1 22.76 -1.30 -19.94
C MET A 1 21.89 -0.10 -20.26
N CYS A 2 20.90 0.18 -19.42
CA CYS A 2 19.98 1.29 -19.58
C CYS A 2 20.22 2.20 -18.37
N GLU A 3 20.93 3.29 -18.59
CA GLU A 3 21.30 4.24 -17.55
C GLU A 3 21.02 5.66 -18.07
N GLY A 4 20.37 6.46 -17.23
CA GLY A 4 20.05 7.84 -17.51
C GLY A 4 19.41 8.47 -16.29
N VAL A 5 20.09 9.43 -15.68
CA VAL A 5 19.61 10.15 -14.49
C VAL A 5 19.39 11.60 -14.88
N CYS A 6 18.26 12.18 -14.46
CA CYS A 6 18.04 13.61 -14.48
C CYS A 6 17.79 14.09 -13.07
N GLU A 7 18.59 15.04 -12.61
CA GLU A 7 18.46 15.67 -11.29
C GLU A 7 17.30 16.67 -11.22
N CYS A 8 16.57 16.83 -12.32
CA CYS A 8 15.42 17.72 -12.43
C CYS A 8 14.15 17.17 -11.76
N HIS A 9 14.06 15.85 -11.58
CA HIS A 9 12.92 15.13 -10.97
C HIS A 9 11.52 15.42 -11.56
N LEU A 10 11.45 16.08 -12.72
CA LEU A 10 10.18 16.52 -13.32
C LEU A 10 9.35 15.33 -13.80
N TYR A 11 8.16 15.11 -13.19
CA TYR A 11 7.26 13.94 -13.35
C TYR A 11 7.62 12.68 -12.56
N GLU A 12 8.74 12.66 -11.83
CA GLU A 12 9.12 11.49 -11.05
C GLU A 12 8.10 11.17 -9.93
N PHE A 13 7.39 12.18 -9.43
CA PHE A 13 6.29 12.05 -8.48
C PHE A 13 5.07 11.27 -9.00
N ALA A 14 4.95 11.09 -10.32
CA ALA A 14 3.88 10.31 -10.94
C ALA A 14 4.34 8.88 -11.29
N GLY A 15 5.59 8.54 -10.98
CA GLY A 15 6.15 7.22 -11.24
C GLY A 15 6.58 6.93 -12.67
N ILE A 16 6.74 7.98 -13.46
CA ILE A 16 7.29 7.92 -14.81
C ILE A 16 8.68 8.59 -14.83
N PRO A 17 9.55 8.24 -15.79
CA PRO A 17 10.85 8.87 -15.95
C PRO A 17 10.66 10.38 -16.17
N CYS A 18 11.69 11.16 -15.88
CA CYS A 18 11.54 12.60 -16.05
C CYS A 18 11.27 12.98 -17.52
N ALA A 19 10.66 14.15 -17.73
CA ALA A 19 10.39 14.65 -19.10
C ALA A 19 11.62 14.63 -20.02
N HIS A 20 12.79 14.96 -19.48
CA HIS A 20 14.04 14.99 -20.24
C HIS A 20 14.48 13.58 -20.66
N ILE A 21 14.35 12.58 -19.78
CA ILE A 21 14.63 11.18 -20.10
C ILE A 21 13.64 10.71 -21.17
N LEU A 22 12.34 10.99 -21.00
CA LEU A 22 11.31 10.62 -21.99
C LEU A 22 11.61 11.21 -23.37
N LYS A 23 12.12 12.45 -23.42
CA LYS A 23 12.51 13.09 -24.69
C LYS A 23 13.70 12.40 -25.35
N VAL A 24 14.71 12.01 -24.58
CA VAL A 24 15.88 11.26 -25.08
C VAL A 24 15.46 9.89 -25.58
N VAL A 25 14.66 9.15 -24.79
CA VAL A 25 14.11 7.83 -25.15
C VAL A 25 13.31 7.91 -26.45
N SER A 26 12.44 8.93 -26.59
CA SER A 26 11.70 9.18 -27.83
C SER A 26 12.60 9.50 -29.02
N LYS A 27 13.74 10.18 -28.81
CA LYS A 27 14.73 10.45 -29.87
C LYS A 27 15.53 9.23 -30.28
N LEU A 28 15.56 8.19 -29.45
CA LEU A 28 16.19 6.90 -29.72
C LEU A 28 15.20 5.90 -30.35
N ASP A 29 14.02 6.36 -30.80
CA ASP A 29 12.95 5.53 -31.34
C ASP A 29 12.51 4.39 -30.40
N VAL A 30 12.59 4.65 -29.09
CA VAL A 30 12.08 3.74 -28.06
C VAL A 30 10.67 4.18 -27.68
N TYR A 31 9.68 3.36 -28.03
CA TYR A 31 8.25 3.65 -27.84
C TYR A 31 7.68 3.10 -26.53
N GLU A 32 8.41 2.21 -25.85
CA GLU A 32 8.05 1.69 -24.53
C GLU A 32 9.05 2.17 -23.49
N ILE A 33 8.57 2.64 -22.34
CA ILE A 33 9.45 3.03 -21.24
C ILE A 33 10.22 1.79 -20.76
N PRO A 34 11.57 1.78 -20.85
CA PRO A 34 12.35 0.67 -20.36
C PRO A 34 12.17 0.47 -18.84
N LYS A 35 12.08 -0.79 -18.39
CA LYS A 35 11.82 -1.15 -16.97
C LYS A 35 12.81 -0.52 -15.98
N CYS A 36 14.07 -0.33 -16.39
CA CYS A 36 15.13 0.36 -15.64
C CYS A 36 14.73 1.76 -15.15
N PHE A 37 13.82 2.46 -15.85
CA PHE A 37 13.36 3.78 -15.44
C PHE A 37 12.08 3.77 -14.60
N ILE A 38 11.45 2.60 -14.41
CA ILE A 38 10.24 2.46 -13.59
C ILE A 38 10.67 2.17 -12.15
N ASN A 39 10.41 3.11 -11.25
CA ASN A 39 10.77 2.94 -9.84
C ASN A 39 9.77 2.00 -9.12
N GLU A 40 10.29 1.09 -8.30
CA GLU A 40 9.53 0.04 -7.59
C GLU A 40 8.37 0.60 -6.76
N ARG A 41 8.49 1.82 -6.23
CA ARG A 41 7.42 2.53 -5.48
C ARG A 41 6.16 2.77 -6.32
N TRP A 42 6.25 2.73 -7.64
CA TRP A 42 5.16 3.10 -8.53
C TRP A 42 4.46 1.91 -9.17
N LEU A 43 4.99 0.71 -8.97
CA LEU A 43 4.33 -0.50 -9.43
C LEU A 43 3.04 -0.74 -8.63
N LYS A 44 2.05 -1.41 -9.23
CA LYS A 44 0.83 -1.86 -8.52
C LYS A 44 1.13 -2.67 -7.25
N ARG A 45 2.31 -3.29 -7.20
CA ARG A 45 2.82 -4.07 -6.06
C ARG A 45 3.49 -3.22 -4.97
N ALA A 46 3.71 -1.93 -5.18
CA ALA A 46 4.42 -1.07 -4.23
C ALA A 46 3.70 -0.93 -2.89
N ASN A 47 2.37 -1.05 -2.91
CA ASN A 47 1.54 -1.07 -1.71
C ASN A 47 1.47 -2.46 -1.05
N ARG A 48 2.13 -3.50 -1.61
CA ARG A 48 2.21 -4.83 -0.99
C ARG A 48 3.28 -4.92 0.12
N PHE A 49 3.38 -3.87 0.95
CA PHE A 49 4.07 -3.92 2.24
C PHE A 49 5.60 -4.13 2.17
N ARG A 50 6.27 -3.06 1.72
CA ARG A 50 7.53 -2.50 2.25
C ARG A 50 8.40 -3.45 3.12
N ARG A 51 9.33 -4.15 2.46
CA ARG A 51 10.44 -5.04 2.93
C ARG A 51 10.06 -6.48 3.29
N VAL A 52 9.78 -7.25 2.26
CA VAL A 52 10.14 -8.66 2.28
C VAL A 52 11.64 -8.77 2.63
N ASP A 53 12.03 -9.62 3.58
CA ASP A 53 13.43 -9.90 3.92
C ASP A 53 14.18 -10.48 2.71
N LYS A 54 15.50 -10.71 2.84
CA LYS A 54 16.30 -11.23 1.72
C LYS A 54 15.83 -12.63 1.28
N GLU A 55 15.04 -13.29 2.12
CA GLU A 55 14.52 -14.64 1.99
C GLU A 55 13.09 -14.74 1.44
N GLY A 56 12.39 -13.61 1.21
CA GLY A 56 11.04 -13.66 0.65
C GLY A 56 9.91 -13.62 1.68
N SER A 57 10.19 -13.47 2.98
CA SER A 57 9.21 -13.44 4.06
C SER A 57 8.99 -12.03 4.63
N LEU A 58 7.80 -11.81 5.20
CA LEU A 58 7.52 -10.63 6.03
C LEU A 58 8.15 -10.83 7.40
N CYS A 59 8.67 -9.76 8.00
CA CYS A 59 9.02 -9.74 9.41
C CYS A 59 7.76 -9.69 10.29
N GLN A 60 7.87 -10.14 11.54
CA GLN A 60 6.74 -10.20 12.47
C GLN A 60 6.03 -8.84 12.62
N GLU A 61 6.79 -7.74 12.72
CA GLU A 61 6.24 -6.39 12.83
C GLU A 61 5.35 -6.00 11.64
N GLN A 62 5.67 -6.48 10.44
CA GLN A 62 4.85 -6.24 9.23
C GLN A 62 3.59 -7.07 9.24
N VAL A 63 3.67 -8.33 9.70
CA VAL A 63 2.51 -9.20 9.84
C VAL A 63 1.54 -8.61 10.87
N ASP A 64 2.05 -8.14 12.00
CA ASP A 64 1.27 -7.54 13.07
C ASP A 64 0.60 -6.23 12.60
N ALA A 65 1.34 -5.37 11.90
CA ALA A 65 0.78 -4.14 11.32
C ALA A 65 -0.32 -4.43 10.29
N MET A 66 -0.15 -5.47 9.47
CA MET A 66 -1.15 -5.90 8.49
C MET A 66 -2.41 -6.46 9.17
N ASN A 67 -2.22 -7.32 10.18
CA ASN A 67 -3.32 -7.87 10.97
C ASN A 67 -4.12 -6.78 11.67
N LEU A 68 -3.44 -5.81 12.30
CA LEU A 68 -4.08 -4.66 12.93
C LEU A 68 -4.86 -3.82 11.91
N SER A 69 -4.24 -3.48 10.78
CA SER A 69 -4.91 -2.70 9.73
C SER A 69 -6.17 -3.39 9.21
N TYR A 70 -6.12 -4.72 9.02
CA TYR A 70 -7.25 -5.50 8.57
C TYR A 70 -8.38 -5.54 9.61
N LEU A 71 -8.04 -5.80 10.88
CA LEU A 71 -9.00 -5.79 11.98
C LEU A 71 -9.68 -4.42 12.13
N CYS A 72 -8.91 -3.33 12.06
CA CYS A 72 -9.47 -1.98 12.10
C CYS A 72 -10.44 -1.73 10.94
N GLN A 73 -10.13 -2.19 9.73
CA GLN A 73 -11.01 -2.03 8.57
C GLN A 73 -12.33 -2.77 8.76
N GLU A 74 -12.29 -4.04 9.18
CA GLU A 74 -13.50 -4.82 9.40
C GLU A 74 -14.32 -4.28 10.59
N ALA A 75 -13.65 -3.93 11.69
CA ALA A 75 -14.31 -3.30 12.84
C ALA A 75 -14.99 -1.99 12.44
N THR A 76 -14.38 -1.16 11.59
CA THR A 76 -14.97 0.10 11.13
C THR A 76 -16.28 -0.14 10.37
N LYS A 77 -16.31 -1.12 9.44
CA LYS A 77 -17.54 -1.46 8.70
C LYS A 77 -18.67 -1.86 9.65
N TRP A 78 -18.34 -2.70 10.64
CA TRP A 78 -19.30 -3.16 11.62
C TRP A 78 -19.79 -2.03 12.54
N VAL A 79 -18.89 -1.18 13.06
CA VAL A 79 -19.24 -0.03 13.91
C VAL A 79 -20.16 0.95 13.17
N CYS A 80 -19.93 1.19 11.87
CA CYS A 80 -20.79 2.04 11.04
C CYS A 80 -22.24 1.54 10.96
N VAL A 81 -22.46 0.23 11.03
CA VAL A 81 -23.81 -0.35 11.08
C VAL A 81 -24.35 -0.34 12.50
N ALA A 82 -23.52 -0.75 13.47
CA ALA A 82 -23.89 -0.83 14.88
C ALA A 82 -24.37 0.51 15.46
N SER A 83 -23.78 1.63 15.03
CA SER A 83 -24.07 2.96 15.57
C SER A 83 -25.41 3.55 15.12
N GLN A 84 -26.11 2.94 14.15
CA GLN A 84 -27.28 3.55 13.53
C GLN A 84 -28.52 3.57 14.43
N THR A 85 -28.61 2.68 15.43
CA THR A 85 -29.72 2.64 16.38
C THR A 85 -29.23 2.33 17.79
N LEU A 86 -30.00 2.72 18.81
CA LEU A 86 -29.67 2.39 20.21
C LEU A 86 -29.68 0.88 20.47
N VAL A 87 -30.56 0.13 19.79
CA VAL A 87 -30.65 -1.33 19.92
C VAL A 87 -29.41 -2.00 19.34
N SER A 88 -29.05 -1.68 18.09
CA SER A 88 -27.86 -2.23 17.44
C SER A 88 -26.58 -1.85 18.21
N TYR A 89 -26.49 -0.62 18.71
CA TYR A 89 -25.36 -0.18 19.53
C TYR A 89 -25.18 -1.03 20.78
N LYS A 90 -26.27 -1.27 21.54
CA LYS A 90 -26.21 -2.07 22.77
C LYS A 90 -25.81 -3.51 22.52
N VAL A 91 -26.47 -4.18 21.56
CA VAL A 91 -26.15 -5.56 21.17
C VAL A 91 -24.68 -5.68 20.75
N SER A 92 -24.21 -4.73 19.94
CA SER A 92 -22.83 -4.67 19.49
C SER A 92 -21.83 -4.47 20.64
N LEU A 93 -22.14 -3.58 21.58
CA LEU A 93 -21.29 -3.30 22.74
C LEU A 93 -21.17 -4.52 23.66
N ASP A 94 -22.27 -5.22 23.90
CA ASP A 94 -22.27 -6.43 24.73
C ASP A 94 -21.49 -7.57 24.05
N GLY A 95 -21.65 -7.73 22.73
CA GLY A 95 -20.86 -8.67 21.94
C GLY A 95 -19.35 -8.38 21.99
N LEU A 96 -18.94 -7.10 21.90
CA LEU A 96 -17.53 -6.73 22.04
C LEU A 96 -16.97 -7.05 23.43
N ARG A 97 -17.75 -6.81 24.49
CA ARG A 97 -17.35 -7.14 25.86
C ARG A 97 -17.15 -8.63 26.03
N GLU A 98 -18.06 -9.45 25.49
CA GLU A 98 -17.95 -10.91 25.52
C GLU A 98 -16.74 -11.41 24.71
N LEU A 99 -16.46 -10.82 23.54
CA LEU A 99 -15.25 -11.16 22.78
C LEU A 99 -13.99 -10.77 23.54
N GLY A 100 -13.99 -9.63 24.22
CA GLY A 100 -12.87 -9.16 25.04
C GLY A 100 -12.47 -10.14 26.14
N THR A 101 -13.43 -10.85 26.74
CA THR A 101 -13.12 -11.87 27.77
C THR A 101 -12.56 -13.16 27.19
N LYS A 102 -12.74 -13.43 25.89
CA LYS A 102 -12.22 -14.64 25.22
C LYS A 102 -10.84 -14.44 24.62
N VAL A 103 -10.47 -13.19 24.31
CA VAL A 103 -9.19 -12.83 23.68
C VAL A 103 -8.13 -12.41 24.70
N SER A 104 -8.54 -12.02 25.92
CA SER A 104 -7.65 -11.74 27.05
C SER A 104 -7.18 -13.03 27.73
#